data_AF-A0A8J7YJL0-F1
#
_entry.id   AF-A0A8J7YJL0-F1
#
_cell.length_a   1.000
_cell.length_b   1.000
_cell.length_c   1.000
_cell.angle_alpha   90.00
_cell.angle_beta   90.00
_cell.angle_gamma   90.00
#
_symmetry.space_group_name_H-M   'P 1'
#
loop_
_entity.id
_entity.type
_entity.pdbx_description
1 polymer ?
#
loop_
_entity_poly.entity_id
_entity_poly.type
_entity_poly.pdbx_seq_one_letter_code
_entity_poly.pdbx_strand_id
1 'polypeptide(L)'
;MSGDEHKILDTSGDFQYVVRGGDPVADPRWQSCRLIVTNKRIVLATNEGKTPIPHSNISVPDEPESVVPEEVPPGATVLSVGDNVLLVDASNVSDFEFEYRRATLQGEVILARHPAVVGGVIQDDAEWSKARFRLDDDEVRLQFPGGGSTVFDIDDVGTIETSESTVLGDQRTVVEVEHTDEEDRSVETHFSGMAHHTDALEALFGAVVDEREDDYELSEMESQVLMALYSGVSPFEMADFVGTTPDDVEEIYQKLLDVGAVDKVRERTEVSLNAQGRNMASEAMSGE
;
A
#
# COMPACT_ATOMS: atom_id res chain seq x y z
N MET A 1 -8.88 23.89 -7.20
CA MET A 1 -8.24 24.64 -6.10
C MET A 1 -7.40 23.63 -5.35
N SER A 2 -6.08 23.84 -5.27
CA SER A 2 -5.23 23.12 -4.31
C SER A 2 -5.83 23.37 -2.92
N GLY A 3 -5.94 22.33 -2.08
CA GLY A 3 -6.47 22.49 -0.73
C GLY A 3 -5.68 23.55 0.03
N ASP A 4 -6.34 24.19 1.00
CA ASP A 4 -5.62 25.06 1.93
C ASP A 4 -4.55 24.24 2.65
N GLU A 5 -3.35 24.82 2.78
CA GLU A 5 -2.25 24.18 3.51
C GLU A 5 -2.69 23.96 4.95
N HIS A 6 -2.61 22.72 5.42
CA HIS A 6 -2.96 22.37 6.79
C HIS A 6 -1.90 21.47 7.40
N LYS A 7 -1.84 21.53 8.72
CA LYS A 7 -0.85 20.83 9.53
C LYS A 7 -1.31 19.40 9.78
N ILE A 8 -0.42 18.44 9.55
CA ILE A 8 -0.65 17.01 9.73
C ILE A 8 0.08 16.55 10.98
N LEU A 9 1.36 16.90 11.09
CA LEU A 9 2.21 16.57 12.23
C LEU A 9 2.84 17.83 12.84
N ASP A 10 2.99 17.83 14.17
CA ASP A 10 3.61 18.91 14.94
C ASP A 10 4.26 18.35 16.19
N THR A 11 5.56 18.14 16.13
CA THR A 11 6.31 17.46 17.20
C THR A 11 7.64 18.17 17.48
N SER A 12 8.24 17.84 18.61
CA SER A 12 9.65 18.14 18.85
C SER A 12 10.50 17.10 18.12
N GLY A 13 11.64 17.52 17.62
CA GLY A 13 12.62 16.61 17.02
C GLY A 13 13.98 17.28 16.92
N ASP A 14 14.95 16.52 16.44
CA ASP A 14 16.28 17.01 16.14
C ASP A 14 16.57 16.77 14.65
N PHE A 15 17.40 17.61 14.06
CA PHE A 15 17.90 17.37 12.71
C PHE A 15 19.39 17.69 12.61
N GLN A 16 20.06 17.09 11.64
CA GLN A 16 21.42 17.46 11.29
C GLN A 16 21.64 17.34 9.79
N TYR A 17 22.52 18.20 9.25
CA TYR A 17 23.03 18.04 7.90
C TYR A 17 24.23 17.11 7.93
N VAL A 18 24.18 16.04 7.14
CA VAL A 18 25.31 15.12 6.91
C VAL A 18 25.97 15.34 5.56
N VAL A 19 25.22 15.87 4.59
CA VAL A 19 25.74 16.38 3.31
C VAL A 19 25.18 17.78 3.07
N ARG A 20 26.02 18.71 2.63
CA ARG A 20 25.61 20.09 2.33
C ARG A 20 26.22 20.59 1.03
N GLY A 21 25.38 20.86 0.04
CA GLY A 21 25.83 21.29 -1.29
C GLY A 21 26.66 20.22 -2.01
N GLY A 22 26.38 18.95 -1.77
CA GLY A 22 27.09 17.79 -2.34
C GLY A 22 28.32 17.33 -1.54
N ASP A 23 28.77 18.11 -0.56
CA ASP A 23 29.95 17.79 0.23
C ASP A 23 29.57 17.21 1.61
N PRO A 24 30.22 16.12 2.07
CA PRO A 24 30.06 15.61 3.43
C PRO A 24 30.39 16.67 4.49
N VAL A 25 29.57 16.73 5.55
CA VAL A 25 29.80 17.60 6.70
C VAL A 25 30.78 16.91 7.65
N ALA A 26 31.92 17.55 7.92
CA ALA A 26 33.01 16.93 8.69
C ALA A 26 32.73 16.72 10.19
N ASP A 27 31.84 17.51 10.79
CA ASP A 27 31.40 17.37 12.19
C ASP A 27 29.90 17.69 12.23
N PRO A 28 29.03 16.74 11.80
CA PRO A 28 27.58 16.90 11.84
C PRO A 28 27.11 17.14 13.28
N ARG A 29 26.15 18.04 13.46
CA ARG A 29 25.61 18.35 14.79
C ARG A 29 24.10 18.38 14.77
N TRP A 30 23.52 17.60 15.67
CA TRP A 30 22.10 17.65 15.98
C TRP A 30 21.68 19.04 16.48
N GLN A 31 20.59 19.53 15.90
CA GLN A 31 19.95 20.79 16.26
C GLN A 31 18.50 20.52 16.62
N SER A 32 18.13 20.88 17.84
CA SER A 32 16.74 20.76 18.27
C SER A 32 15.83 21.72 17.53
N CYS A 33 14.70 21.18 17.10
CA CYS A 33 13.69 21.89 16.35
C CYS A 33 12.29 21.48 16.78
N ARG A 34 11.33 22.31 16.43
CA ARG A 34 9.94 21.90 16.28
C ARG A 34 9.74 21.51 14.83
N LEU A 35 9.50 20.22 14.61
CA LEU A 35 9.26 19.61 13.32
C LEU A 35 7.77 19.69 13.00
N ILE A 36 7.42 20.44 11.96
CA ILE A 36 6.05 20.60 11.52
C ILE A 36 5.93 20.02 10.11
N VAL A 37 5.06 19.04 9.92
CA VAL A 37 4.72 18.50 8.60
C VAL A 37 3.33 18.95 8.22
N THR A 38 3.22 19.56 7.06
CA THR A 38 1.96 19.98 6.45
C THR A 38 1.73 19.13 5.21
N ASN A 39 0.55 19.23 4.61
CA ASN A 39 0.29 18.58 3.34
C ASN A 39 1.08 19.17 2.15
N LYS A 40 1.97 20.16 2.35
CA LYS A 40 2.77 20.78 1.27
C LYS A 40 4.27 20.82 1.52
N ARG A 41 4.69 20.68 2.77
CA ARG A 41 6.08 20.92 3.20
C ARG A 41 6.36 20.42 4.61
N ILE A 42 7.63 20.19 4.86
CA ILE A 42 8.23 20.16 6.20
C ILE A 42 8.64 21.60 6.58
N VAL A 43 8.53 21.94 7.87
CA VAL A 43 9.12 23.15 8.45
C VAL A 43 9.96 22.75 9.65
N LEU A 44 11.27 23.02 9.55
CA LEU A 44 12.20 22.92 10.67
C LEU A 44 12.24 24.27 11.40
N ALA A 45 11.64 24.35 12.58
CA ALA A 45 11.58 25.57 13.37
C ALA A 45 12.58 25.52 14.54
N THR A 46 13.60 26.37 14.51
CA THR A 46 14.61 26.51 15.57
C THR A 46 14.50 27.89 16.23
N ASN A 47 15.35 28.14 17.24
CA ASN A 47 15.48 29.48 17.83
C ASN A 47 16.03 30.53 16.83
N GLU A 48 16.67 30.08 15.75
CA GLU A 48 17.29 30.95 14.73
C GLU A 48 16.30 31.32 13.62
N GLY A 49 15.25 30.53 13.42
CA GLY A 49 14.24 30.79 12.40
C GLY A 49 13.41 29.57 12.02
N LYS A 50 12.65 29.71 10.94
CA LYS A 50 11.86 28.63 10.34
C LYS A 50 12.37 28.36 8.94
N THR A 51 12.68 27.10 8.65
CA THR A 51 13.14 26.64 7.34
C THR A 51 12.04 25.78 6.72
N PRO A 52 11.21 26.34 5.81
CA PRO A 52 10.23 25.55 5.07
C PRO A 52 10.90 24.82 3.90
N ILE A 53 10.61 23.53 3.74
CA ILE A 53 11.11 22.66 2.68
C ILE A 53 9.90 22.01 1.99
N PRO A 54 9.56 22.41 0.75
CA PRO A 54 8.46 21.81 -0.01
C PRO A 54 8.67 20.32 -0.25
N HIS A 55 7.60 19.51 -0.22
CA HIS A 55 7.66 18.08 -0.51
C HIS A 55 8.25 17.78 -1.90
N SER A 56 7.99 18.65 -2.87
CA SER A 56 8.57 18.56 -4.22
C SER A 56 10.09 18.65 -4.27
N ASN A 57 10.74 19.07 -3.19
CA ASN A 57 12.19 19.20 -3.09
C ASN A 57 12.79 18.15 -2.16
N ILE A 58 11.98 17.25 -1.61
CA ILE A 58 12.41 16.22 -0.68
C ILE A 58 12.26 14.87 -1.37
N SER A 59 13.31 14.07 -1.31
CA SER A 59 13.29 12.65 -1.65
C SER A 59 13.67 11.88 -0.39
N VAL A 60 12.97 10.78 -0.13
CA VAL A 60 13.40 9.81 0.88
C VAL A 60 14.03 8.65 0.12
N PRO A 61 15.34 8.39 0.31
CA PRO A 61 16.06 7.37 -0.45
C PRO A 61 15.65 5.95 -0.01
N ASP A 62 15.40 5.06 -0.96
CA ASP A 62 15.07 3.65 -0.68
C ASP A 62 16.25 2.89 -0.07
N GLU A 63 17.48 3.34 -0.38
CA GLU A 63 18.72 2.87 0.25
C GLU A 63 19.36 4.02 1.04
N PRO A 64 18.95 4.27 2.30
CA PRO A 64 19.45 5.39 3.12
C PRO A 64 20.98 5.43 3.24
N GLU A 65 21.60 4.27 3.42
CA GLU A 65 23.06 4.10 3.54
C GLU A 65 23.84 4.52 2.29
N SER A 66 23.17 4.61 1.12
CA SER A 66 23.82 5.00 -0.14
C SER A 66 24.08 6.50 -0.25
N VAL A 67 23.36 7.33 0.52
CA VAL A 67 23.42 8.80 0.42
C VAL A 67 24.04 9.47 1.64
N VAL A 68 24.30 8.71 2.72
CA VAL A 68 24.92 9.21 3.94
C VAL A 68 26.41 8.88 3.99
N PRO A 69 27.28 9.76 4.54
CA PRO A 69 28.71 9.49 4.68
C PRO A 69 29.06 8.48 5.79
N GLU A 70 28.19 8.37 6.80
CA GLU A 70 28.32 7.53 7.99
C GLU A 70 26.98 6.84 8.25
N GLU A 71 26.98 5.76 9.05
CA GLU A 71 25.78 4.97 9.37
C GLU A 71 24.60 5.82 9.87
N VAL A 72 23.38 5.45 9.48
CA VAL A 72 22.17 6.13 9.94
C VAL A 72 21.91 5.80 11.41
N PRO A 73 21.82 6.80 12.31
CA PRO A 73 21.49 6.56 13.71
C PRO A 73 20.10 5.92 13.86
N PRO A 74 19.92 5.00 14.82
CA PRO A 74 18.60 4.39 15.06
C PRO A 74 17.52 5.45 15.32
N GLY A 75 16.40 5.34 14.63
CA GLY A 75 15.27 6.26 14.74
C GLY A 75 15.41 7.56 13.92
N ALA A 76 16.51 7.75 13.19
CA ALA A 76 16.66 8.86 12.27
C ALA A 76 16.16 8.51 10.87
N THR A 77 15.36 9.38 10.27
CA THR A 77 14.93 9.29 8.87
C THR A 77 15.84 10.15 7.99
N VAL A 78 16.25 9.61 6.84
CA VAL A 78 17.10 10.30 5.88
C VAL A 78 16.25 11.07 4.88
N LEU A 79 16.49 12.38 4.76
CA LEU A 79 15.83 13.24 3.78
C LEU A 79 16.86 13.88 2.85
N SER A 80 16.77 13.57 1.56
CA SER A 80 17.54 14.24 0.50
C SER A 80 16.80 15.49 0.05
N VAL A 81 17.45 16.65 0.12
CA VAL A 81 16.88 17.97 -0.20
C VAL A 81 17.78 18.71 -1.18
N GLY A 82 17.53 18.49 -2.48
CA GLY A 82 18.46 18.89 -3.54
C GLY A 82 19.82 18.25 -3.31
N ASP A 83 20.89 19.04 -3.29
CA ASP A 83 22.26 18.56 -3.02
C ASP A 83 22.58 18.42 -1.51
N ASN A 84 21.58 18.40 -0.63
CA ASN A 84 21.78 18.25 0.81
C ASN A 84 21.17 16.94 1.29
N VAL A 85 21.73 16.36 2.34
CA VAL A 85 21.15 15.21 3.03
C VAL A 85 21.03 15.56 4.51
N LEU A 86 19.81 15.42 5.03
CA LEU A 86 19.47 15.65 6.42
C LEU A 86 19.12 14.32 7.08
N LEU A 87 19.54 14.18 8.33
CA LEU A 87 18.97 13.19 9.25
C LEU A 87 17.96 13.91 10.14
N VAL A 88 16.77 13.34 10.28
CA VAL A 88 15.69 13.87 11.12
C VAL A 88 15.27 12.81 12.12
N ASP A 89 15.32 13.16 13.40
CA ASP A 89 14.79 12.35 14.51
C ASP A 89 13.52 13.04 15.02
N ALA A 90 12.37 12.41 14.82
CA ALA A 90 11.09 12.86 15.33
C ALA A 90 10.77 12.14 16.66
N SER A 91 11.28 12.65 17.77
CA SER A 91 11.41 11.94 19.05
C SER A 91 10.12 11.36 19.69
N ASN A 92 8.94 11.66 19.16
CA ASN A 92 7.65 11.14 19.65
C ASN A 92 6.78 10.56 18.52
N VAL A 93 7.39 10.19 17.40
CA VAL A 93 6.71 9.59 16.24
C VAL A 93 7.36 8.25 15.99
N SER A 94 6.60 7.17 16.14
CA SER A 94 7.12 5.80 16.05
C SER A 94 7.69 5.49 14.67
N ASP A 95 6.95 5.87 13.63
CA ASP A 95 7.38 5.78 12.24
C ASP A 95 7.22 7.15 11.56
N PHE A 96 8.28 7.94 11.61
CA PHE A 96 8.27 9.26 10.98
C PHE A 96 8.27 9.19 9.45
N GLU A 97 8.88 8.15 8.87
CA GLU A 97 8.93 8.01 7.43
C GLU A 97 7.53 7.75 6.88
N PHE A 98 6.79 6.79 7.45
CA PHE A 98 5.40 6.52 7.08
C PHE A 98 4.52 7.77 7.21
N GLU A 99 4.58 8.46 8.35
CA GLU A 99 3.81 9.70 8.58
C GLU A 99 4.19 10.81 7.59
N TYR A 100 5.46 10.92 7.20
CA TYR A 100 5.90 11.86 6.19
C TYR A 100 5.39 11.50 4.78
N ARG A 101 5.46 10.23 4.39
CA ARG A 101 4.93 9.72 3.10
C ARG A 101 3.42 9.95 3.02
N ARG A 102 2.67 9.59 4.07
CA ARG A 102 1.24 9.90 4.22
C ARG A 102 0.97 11.39 4.09
N ALA A 103 1.74 12.23 4.79
CA ALA A 103 1.57 13.68 4.76
C ALA A 103 1.80 14.29 3.37
N THR A 104 2.61 13.64 2.52
CA THR A 104 2.86 14.06 1.14
C THR A 104 1.63 13.88 0.24
N LEU A 105 0.75 12.93 0.58
CA LEU A 105 -0.45 12.60 -0.19
C LEU A 105 -1.73 13.19 0.39
N GLN A 106 -1.75 13.49 1.69
CA GLN A 106 -2.96 13.83 2.43
C GLN A 106 -3.68 15.07 1.87
N GLY A 107 -4.87 14.86 1.30
CA GLY A 107 -5.70 15.90 0.71
C GLY A 107 -5.21 16.41 -0.64
N GLU A 108 -4.11 15.88 -1.17
CA GLU A 108 -3.59 16.24 -2.49
C GLU A 108 -4.46 15.65 -3.61
N VAL A 109 -4.40 16.31 -4.77
CA VAL A 109 -5.13 15.87 -5.96
C VAL A 109 -4.17 15.15 -6.88
N ILE A 110 -4.33 13.83 -6.94
CA ILE A 110 -3.57 12.93 -7.82
C ILE A 110 -4.45 12.48 -8.99
N LEU A 111 -3.84 11.79 -9.96
CA LEU A 111 -4.58 11.10 -11.01
C LEU A 111 -4.83 9.68 -10.56
N ALA A 112 -6.06 9.20 -10.75
CA ALA A 112 -6.44 7.83 -10.46
C ALA A 112 -7.31 7.30 -11.60
N ARG A 113 -7.13 6.02 -11.91
CA ARG A 113 -8.00 5.22 -12.78
C ARG A 113 -8.52 4.07 -11.92
N HIS A 114 -9.82 4.05 -11.67
CA HIS A 114 -10.44 3.14 -10.72
C HIS A 114 -11.87 2.72 -11.13
N PRO A 115 -12.24 1.44 -10.96
CA PRO A 115 -11.31 0.30 -10.90
C PRO A 115 -10.69 0.13 -12.29
N ALA A 116 -9.38 -0.03 -12.37
CA ALA A 116 -8.70 -0.26 -13.65
C ALA A 116 -8.70 -1.75 -14.03
N VAL A 117 -8.68 -2.64 -13.03
CA VAL A 117 -8.81 -4.09 -13.17
C VAL A 117 -9.81 -4.60 -12.13
N VAL A 118 -10.60 -5.61 -12.47
CA VAL A 118 -11.47 -6.35 -11.52
C VAL A 118 -11.26 -7.83 -11.76
N GLY A 119 -10.75 -8.57 -10.76
CA GLY A 119 -10.47 -10.00 -10.86
C GLY A 119 -9.60 -10.37 -12.08
N GLY A 120 -8.54 -9.60 -12.34
CA GLY A 120 -7.64 -9.78 -13.48
C GLY A 120 -8.19 -9.32 -14.84
N VAL A 121 -9.39 -8.74 -14.90
CA VAL A 121 -9.97 -8.20 -16.14
C VAL A 121 -9.85 -6.69 -16.19
N ILE A 122 -9.10 -6.19 -17.19
CA ILE A 122 -8.96 -4.74 -17.46
C ILE A 122 -10.32 -4.11 -17.76
N GLN A 123 -10.59 -2.98 -17.14
CA GLN A 123 -11.81 -2.20 -17.33
C GLN A 123 -11.61 -1.15 -18.42
N ASP A 124 -12.19 -1.39 -19.60
CA ASP A 124 -12.09 -0.50 -20.76
C ASP A 124 -12.77 0.86 -20.54
N ASP A 125 -13.80 0.91 -19.70
CA ASP A 125 -14.56 2.13 -19.39
C ASP A 125 -13.90 2.98 -18.28
N ALA A 126 -12.86 2.46 -17.63
CA ALA A 126 -12.16 3.18 -16.58
C ALA A 126 -11.23 4.24 -17.18
N GLU A 127 -11.53 5.51 -16.94
CA GLU A 127 -10.73 6.63 -17.43
C GLU A 127 -9.89 7.26 -16.32
N TRP A 128 -8.76 7.83 -16.70
CA TRP A 128 -7.95 8.66 -15.80
C TRP A 128 -8.73 9.91 -15.39
N SER A 129 -8.93 10.08 -14.09
CA SER A 129 -9.56 11.26 -13.51
C SER A 129 -8.73 11.81 -12.36
N LYS A 130 -9.00 13.06 -11.99
CA LYS A 130 -8.44 13.62 -10.76
C LYS A 130 -9.15 12.97 -9.58
N ALA A 131 -8.41 12.59 -8.56
CA ALA A 131 -8.95 12.15 -7.28
C ALA A 131 -8.27 12.91 -6.16
N ARG A 132 -9.04 13.35 -5.17
CA ARG A 132 -8.45 13.80 -3.90
C ARG A 132 -8.18 12.57 -3.05
N PHE A 133 -6.92 12.35 -2.71
CA PHE A 133 -6.47 11.28 -1.84
C PHE A 133 -6.57 11.69 -0.37
N ARG A 134 -6.96 10.76 0.49
CA ARG A 134 -6.84 10.86 1.95
C ARG A 134 -6.55 9.48 2.51
N LEU A 135 -5.79 9.47 3.60
CA LEU A 135 -5.58 8.31 4.46
C LEU A 135 -5.84 8.76 5.90
N ASP A 136 -6.94 8.30 6.47
CA ASP A 136 -7.40 8.61 7.82
C ASP A 136 -7.89 7.33 8.50
N ASP A 137 -7.41 7.03 9.71
CA ASP A 137 -7.79 5.83 10.47
C ASP A 137 -7.70 4.55 9.63
N ASP A 138 -6.54 4.36 8.97
CA ASP A 138 -6.21 3.23 8.09
C ASP A 138 -7.09 3.12 6.82
N GLU A 139 -8.06 4.03 6.64
CA GLU A 139 -8.93 4.05 5.47
C GLU A 139 -8.35 4.94 4.36
N VAL A 140 -8.08 4.35 3.19
CA VAL A 140 -7.75 5.11 1.96
C VAL A 140 -9.04 5.55 1.29
N ARG A 141 -9.17 6.85 1.06
CA ARG A 141 -10.33 7.46 0.40
C ARG A 141 -9.92 8.27 -0.82
N LEU A 142 -10.49 7.91 -1.96
CA LEU A 142 -10.38 8.67 -3.20
C LEU A 142 -11.71 9.39 -3.49
N GLN A 143 -11.68 10.71 -3.58
CA GLN A 143 -12.85 11.51 -3.97
C GLN A 143 -12.70 12.03 -5.40
N PHE A 144 -13.59 11.59 -6.29
CA PHE A 144 -13.63 11.99 -7.68
C PHE A 144 -14.55 13.21 -7.92
N PRO A 145 -14.31 13.98 -9.01
CA PRO A 145 -15.25 14.97 -9.50
C PRO A 145 -16.66 14.38 -9.67
N GLY A 146 -17.69 15.15 -9.33
CA GLY A 146 -19.08 14.70 -9.43
C GLY A 146 -19.60 13.95 -8.21
N GLY A 147 -18.77 13.75 -7.18
CA GLY A 147 -19.18 13.20 -5.88
C GLY A 147 -19.04 11.68 -5.75
N GLY A 148 -18.54 11.00 -6.78
CA GLY A 148 -18.12 9.61 -6.65
C GLY A 148 -16.93 9.49 -5.70
N SER A 149 -16.88 8.41 -4.95
CA SER A 149 -15.73 8.07 -4.11
C SER A 149 -15.49 6.57 -4.12
N THR A 150 -14.25 6.16 -3.93
CA THR A 150 -13.91 4.81 -3.49
C THR A 150 -13.22 4.88 -2.15
N VAL A 151 -13.41 3.82 -1.37
CA VAL A 151 -12.87 3.62 -0.04
C VAL A 151 -12.38 2.18 0.03
N PHE A 152 -11.20 1.97 0.59
CA PHE A 152 -10.65 0.66 0.91
C PHE A 152 -9.76 0.78 2.14
N ASP A 153 -9.62 -0.30 2.90
CA ASP A 153 -8.67 -0.33 4.00
C ASP A 153 -7.26 -0.36 3.43
N ILE A 154 -6.33 0.40 4.01
CA ILE A 154 -4.91 0.25 3.68
C ILE A 154 -4.46 -1.18 4.00
N ASP A 155 -5.12 -1.79 4.99
CA ASP A 155 -4.96 -3.18 5.34
C ASP A 155 -5.61 -4.16 4.35
N ASP A 156 -6.20 -3.71 3.25
CA ASP A 156 -6.65 -4.59 2.17
C ASP A 156 -5.78 -4.46 0.93
N VAL A 157 -4.65 -3.75 1.02
CA VAL A 157 -3.69 -3.60 -0.06
C VAL A 157 -2.87 -4.89 -0.23
N GLY A 158 -2.83 -5.36 -1.48
CA GLY A 158 -2.05 -6.51 -1.92
C GLY A 158 -0.88 -6.07 -2.80
N THR A 159 -0.73 -6.68 -3.98
CA THR A 159 0.40 -6.43 -4.87
C THR A 159 0.51 -4.95 -5.30
N ILE A 160 1.74 -4.44 -5.33
CA ILE A 160 2.06 -3.10 -5.84
C ILE A 160 3.07 -3.22 -6.96
N GLU A 161 2.76 -2.63 -8.11
CA GLU A 161 3.68 -2.57 -9.24
C GLU A 161 3.87 -1.13 -9.72
N THR A 162 5.08 -0.79 -10.15
CA THR A 162 5.38 0.53 -10.73
C THR A 162 5.73 0.37 -12.20
N SER A 163 5.03 1.11 -13.07
CA SER A 163 5.18 1.04 -14.52
C SER A 163 5.23 2.43 -15.18
N GLU A 164 5.69 2.49 -16.43
CA GLU A 164 5.62 3.71 -17.26
C GLU A 164 4.49 3.57 -18.28
N SER A 165 3.51 4.47 -18.24
CA SER A 165 2.32 4.39 -19.11
C SER A 165 1.86 5.76 -19.62
N THR A 166 0.93 5.75 -20.59
CA THR A 166 0.35 6.99 -21.12
C THR A 166 -0.83 7.43 -20.26
N VAL A 167 -0.66 8.55 -19.56
CA VAL A 167 -1.66 9.14 -18.67
C VAL A 167 -2.03 10.52 -19.19
N LEU A 168 -3.29 10.69 -19.61
CA LEU A 168 -3.81 11.94 -20.19
C LEU A 168 -2.98 12.49 -21.36
N GLY A 169 -2.33 11.61 -22.13
CA GLY A 169 -1.52 11.95 -23.31
C GLY A 169 -0.03 12.17 -23.04
N ASP A 170 0.40 12.16 -21.78
CA ASP A 170 1.82 12.23 -21.40
C ASP A 170 2.31 10.85 -20.94
N GLN A 171 3.60 10.55 -21.15
CA GLN A 171 4.25 9.39 -20.54
C GLN A 171 4.56 9.71 -19.08
N ARG A 172 4.06 8.88 -18.16
CA ARG A 172 4.16 9.08 -16.71
C ARG A 172 4.35 7.75 -15.99
N THR A 173 4.97 7.85 -14.82
CA THR A 173 4.98 6.78 -13.82
C THR A 173 3.56 6.51 -13.32
N VAL A 174 3.24 5.23 -13.22
CA VAL A 174 1.98 4.69 -12.74
C VAL A 174 2.28 3.71 -11.61
N VAL A 175 1.62 3.90 -10.47
CA VAL A 175 1.64 2.97 -9.34
C VAL A 175 0.33 2.19 -9.36
N GLU A 176 0.44 0.89 -9.59
CA GLU A 176 -0.63 -0.09 -9.72
C GLU A 176 -0.82 -0.72 -8.35
N VAL A 177 -1.99 -0.53 -7.73
CA VAL A 177 -2.27 -0.98 -6.37
C VAL A 177 -3.47 -1.90 -6.40
N GLU A 178 -3.23 -3.17 -6.10
CA GLU A 178 -4.27 -4.16 -5.85
C GLU A 178 -4.87 -3.96 -4.46
N HIS A 179 -6.19 -4.00 -4.35
CA HIS A 179 -6.89 -3.95 -3.07
C HIS A 179 -8.26 -4.63 -3.15
N THR A 180 -8.88 -4.85 -2.00
CA THR A 180 -10.25 -5.36 -1.89
C THR A 180 -11.26 -4.20 -1.81
N ASP A 181 -12.27 -4.22 -2.68
CA ASP A 181 -13.34 -3.22 -2.65
C ASP A 181 -14.49 -3.55 -1.67
N GLU A 182 -15.44 -2.63 -1.52
CA GLU A 182 -16.61 -2.79 -0.63
C GLU A 182 -17.51 -4.01 -0.98
N GLU A 183 -17.32 -4.63 -2.15
CA GLU A 183 -18.04 -5.83 -2.59
C GLU A 183 -17.21 -7.13 -2.37
N ASP A 184 -16.13 -7.06 -1.60
CA ASP A 184 -15.16 -8.14 -1.37
C ASP A 184 -14.51 -8.67 -2.67
N ARG A 185 -14.27 -7.77 -3.64
CA ARG A 185 -13.62 -8.13 -4.91
C ARG A 185 -12.21 -7.60 -4.95
N SER A 186 -11.28 -8.42 -5.45
CA SER A 186 -9.95 -7.95 -5.87
C SER A 186 -10.09 -7.02 -7.07
N VAL A 187 -9.66 -5.78 -6.86
CA VAL A 187 -9.65 -4.71 -7.85
C VAL A 187 -8.29 -4.02 -7.85
N GLU A 188 -7.95 -3.39 -8.97
CA GLU A 188 -6.72 -2.63 -9.08
C GLU A 188 -7.02 -1.16 -9.32
N THR A 189 -6.30 -0.30 -8.62
CA THR A 189 -6.34 1.15 -8.81
C THR A 189 -5.00 1.65 -9.28
N HIS A 190 -4.97 2.28 -10.45
CA HIS A 190 -3.76 2.87 -10.97
C HIS A 190 -3.70 4.33 -10.55
N PHE A 191 -2.59 4.73 -9.96
CA PHE A 191 -2.31 6.09 -9.54
C PHE A 191 -1.22 6.72 -10.40
N SER A 192 -1.29 8.03 -10.60
CA SER A 192 -0.22 8.81 -11.20
C SER A 192 -0.23 10.23 -10.66
N GLY A 193 0.89 10.93 -10.74
CA GLY A 193 1.04 12.23 -10.09
C GLY A 193 2.30 12.98 -10.46
N MET A 194 2.74 13.83 -9.53
CA MET A 194 4.11 14.34 -9.53
C MET A 194 5.03 13.24 -8.97
N ALA A 195 6.33 13.28 -9.24
CA ALA A 195 7.29 12.25 -8.78
C ALA A 195 7.14 11.95 -7.28
N HIS A 196 7.23 12.98 -6.42
CA HIS A 196 7.03 12.81 -4.98
C HIS A 196 5.66 12.25 -4.56
N HIS A 197 4.63 12.27 -5.42
CA HIS A 197 3.38 11.56 -5.14
C HIS A 197 3.50 10.07 -5.44
N THR A 198 4.06 9.70 -6.60
CA THR A 198 4.24 8.28 -6.96
C THR A 198 5.22 7.62 -6.00
N ASP A 199 6.32 8.29 -5.66
CA ASP A 199 7.31 7.80 -4.69
C ASP A 199 6.68 7.66 -3.29
N ALA A 200 5.73 8.53 -2.94
CA ALA A 200 5.03 8.43 -1.66
C ALA A 200 3.99 7.32 -1.64
N LEU A 201 3.27 7.08 -2.75
CA LEU A 201 2.29 6.00 -2.87
C LEU A 201 2.96 4.63 -2.82
N GLU A 202 4.03 4.46 -3.60
CA GLU A 202 4.81 3.22 -3.66
C GLU A 202 5.37 2.86 -2.28
N ALA A 203 6.03 3.81 -1.61
CA ALA A 203 6.59 3.55 -0.28
C ALA A 203 5.52 3.34 0.81
N LEU A 204 4.42 4.11 0.78
CA LEU A 204 3.36 3.99 1.77
C LEU A 204 2.66 2.64 1.70
N PHE A 205 2.27 2.22 0.49
CA PHE A 205 1.60 0.94 0.29
C PHE A 205 2.59 -0.22 0.42
N GLY A 206 3.83 -0.06 -0.07
CA GLY A 206 4.86 -1.08 0.00
C GLY A 206 5.19 -1.45 1.44
N ALA A 207 5.34 -0.45 2.32
CA ALA A 207 5.57 -0.69 3.75
C ALA A 207 4.46 -1.52 4.41
N VAL A 208 3.21 -1.35 3.99
CA VAL A 208 2.07 -2.11 4.52
C VAL A 208 2.08 -3.55 4.04
N VAL A 209 2.45 -3.77 2.77
CA VAL A 209 2.62 -5.11 2.20
C VAL A 209 3.80 -5.84 2.86
N ASP A 210 4.95 -5.17 2.98
CA ASP A 210 6.16 -5.72 3.58
C ASP A 210 5.92 -6.12 5.06
N GLU A 211 5.23 -5.29 5.84
CA GLU A 211 4.89 -5.59 7.25
C GLU A 211 4.04 -6.87 7.37
N ARG A 212 3.18 -7.15 6.38
CA ARG A 212 2.36 -8.38 6.36
C ARG A 212 3.15 -9.60 5.93
N GLU A 213 4.01 -9.47 4.92
CA GLU A 213 4.83 -10.57 4.43
C GLU A 213 5.84 -11.04 5.50
N ASP A 214 6.42 -10.10 6.27
CA ASP A 214 7.36 -10.41 7.36
C ASP A 214 6.71 -11.18 8.52
N ASP A 215 5.38 -11.07 8.70
CA ASP A 215 4.65 -11.77 9.77
C ASP A 215 4.20 -13.19 9.37
N TYR A 216 4.38 -13.63 8.12
CA TYR A 216 3.86 -14.92 7.65
C TYR A 216 4.83 -15.75 6.80
N GLU A 217 5.61 -16.61 7.46
CA GLU A 217 6.33 -17.70 6.79
C GLU A 217 5.36 -18.85 6.43
N LEU A 218 5.09 -19.02 5.13
CA LEU A 218 4.33 -20.16 4.61
C LEU A 218 4.99 -21.48 5.04
N SER A 219 4.21 -22.36 5.65
CA SER A 219 4.61 -23.76 5.85
C SER A 219 4.80 -24.47 4.51
N GLU A 220 5.50 -25.61 4.52
CA GLU A 220 5.67 -26.44 3.33
C GLU A 220 4.32 -26.83 2.70
N MET A 221 3.29 -27.05 3.52
CA MET A 221 1.96 -27.44 3.05
C MET A 221 1.22 -26.26 2.42
N GLU A 222 1.25 -25.07 3.04
CA GLU A 222 0.65 -23.86 2.50
C GLU A 222 1.31 -23.48 1.15
N SER A 223 2.64 -23.58 1.08
CA SER A 223 3.40 -23.37 -0.15
C SER A 223 3.00 -24.35 -1.28
N GLN A 224 2.76 -25.62 -0.95
CA GLN A 224 2.31 -26.62 -1.93
C GLN A 224 0.90 -26.32 -2.43
N VAL A 225 -0.02 -25.93 -1.54
CA VAL A 225 -1.38 -25.53 -1.91
C VAL A 225 -1.37 -24.31 -2.82
N LEU A 226 -0.57 -23.28 -2.47
CA LEU A 226 -0.43 -22.07 -3.29
C LEU A 226 0.13 -22.39 -4.68
N MET A 227 1.16 -23.23 -4.77
CA MET A 227 1.76 -23.66 -6.04
C MET A 227 0.81 -24.51 -6.89
N ALA A 228 -0.02 -25.34 -6.25
CA ALA A 228 -1.06 -26.11 -6.91
C ALA A 228 -2.13 -25.21 -7.52
N LEU A 229 -2.59 -24.19 -6.77
CA LEU A 229 -3.49 -23.16 -7.28
C LEU A 229 -2.89 -22.43 -8.49
N TYR A 230 -1.63 -21.99 -8.38
CA TYR A 230 -0.89 -21.35 -9.48
C TYR A 230 -0.81 -22.24 -10.74
N SER A 231 -0.68 -23.55 -10.54
CA SER A 231 -0.62 -24.54 -11.62
C SER A 231 -2.00 -24.88 -12.22
N GLY A 232 -3.08 -24.27 -11.72
CA GLY A 232 -4.44 -24.49 -12.17
C GLY A 232 -5.12 -25.75 -11.62
N VAL A 233 -4.61 -26.30 -10.50
CA VAL A 233 -5.28 -27.41 -9.82
C VAL A 233 -6.63 -26.94 -9.29
N SER A 234 -7.67 -27.73 -9.56
CA SER A 234 -9.02 -27.45 -9.09
C SER A 234 -9.08 -27.48 -7.56
N PRO A 235 -9.73 -26.52 -6.89
CA PRO A 235 -9.93 -26.55 -5.44
C PRO A 235 -10.58 -27.84 -4.91
N PHE A 236 -11.39 -28.51 -5.75
CA PHE A 236 -12.03 -29.80 -5.42
C PHE A 236 -11.08 -30.99 -5.40
N GLU A 237 -9.96 -30.89 -6.11
CA GLU A 237 -8.93 -31.94 -6.20
C GLU A 237 -7.73 -31.58 -5.32
N MET A 238 -7.76 -30.42 -4.65
CA MET A 238 -6.62 -29.87 -3.93
C MET A 238 -6.17 -30.79 -2.80
N ALA A 239 -7.13 -31.27 -2.00
CA ALA A 239 -6.87 -32.18 -0.89
C ALA A 239 -6.15 -33.45 -1.35
N ASP A 240 -6.63 -34.06 -2.45
CA ASP A 240 -6.00 -35.24 -3.04
C ASP A 240 -4.62 -34.91 -3.65
N PHE A 241 -4.45 -33.72 -4.23
CA PHE A 241 -3.22 -33.29 -4.87
C PHE A 241 -2.07 -33.05 -3.87
N VAL A 242 -2.35 -32.34 -2.78
CA VAL A 242 -1.34 -32.07 -1.72
C VAL A 242 -1.29 -33.17 -0.66
N GLY A 243 -2.18 -34.16 -0.76
CA GLY A 243 -2.19 -35.34 0.12
C GLY A 243 -2.71 -35.07 1.52
N THR A 244 -3.72 -34.21 1.66
CA THR A 244 -4.36 -33.82 2.93
C THR A 244 -5.89 -33.97 2.87
N THR A 245 -6.62 -33.51 3.90
CA THR A 245 -8.10 -33.54 3.90
C THR A 245 -8.72 -32.26 3.37
N PRO A 246 -9.97 -32.27 2.88
CA PRO A 246 -10.69 -31.06 2.49
C PRO A 246 -10.73 -30.01 3.61
N ASP A 247 -10.99 -30.43 4.85
CA ASP A 247 -11.03 -29.54 6.02
C ASP A 247 -9.67 -28.85 6.25
N ASP A 248 -8.56 -29.59 6.12
CA ASP A 248 -7.21 -29.01 6.26
C ASP A 248 -6.88 -28.03 5.12
N VAL A 249 -7.35 -28.31 3.89
CA VAL A 249 -7.22 -27.38 2.77
C VAL A 249 -8.05 -26.12 3.00
N GLU A 250 -9.27 -26.24 3.52
CA GLU A 250 -10.10 -25.07 3.85
C GLU A 250 -9.45 -24.20 4.93
N GLU A 251 -8.82 -24.79 5.94
CA GLU A 251 -8.04 -24.05 6.93
C GLU A 251 -6.85 -23.32 6.29
N ILE A 252 -6.14 -23.97 5.37
CA ILE A 252 -5.04 -23.36 4.63
C ILE A 252 -5.55 -22.22 3.73
N TYR A 253 -6.67 -22.40 3.03
CA TYR A 253 -7.27 -21.33 2.25
C TYR A 253 -7.64 -20.13 3.12
N GLN A 254 -8.17 -20.36 4.32
CA GLN A 254 -8.46 -19.26 5.24
C GLN A 254 -7.18 -18.51 5.62
N LYS A 255 -6.10 -19.21 5.96
CA LYS A 255 -4.82 -18.56 6.28
C LYS A 255 -4.24 -17.79 5.08
N LEU A 256 -4.30 -18.38 3.89
CA LEU A 256 -3.85 -17.73 2.65
C LEU A 256 -4.70 -16.50 2.30
N LEU A 257 -6.00 -16.52 2.61
CA LEU A 257 -6.88 -15.34 2.51
C LEU A 257 -6.49 -14.27 3.53
N ASP A 258 -6.27 -14.66 4.79
CA ASP A 258 -5.95 -13.74 5.89
C ASP A 258 -4.65 -12.97 5.65
N VAL A 259 -3.70 -13.57 4.90
CA VAL A 259 -2.40 -12.97 4.58
C VAL A 259 -2.36 -12.35 3.18
N GLY A 260 -3.51 -12.31 2.48
CA GLY A 260 -3.63 -11.69 1.16
C GLY A 260 -2.98 -12.47 0.01
N ALA A 261 -2.62 -13.74 0.20
CA ALA A 261 -1.97 -14.56 -0.83
C ALA A 261 -2.94 -15.10 -1.90
N VAL A 262 -4.25 -15.13 -1.61
CA VAL A 262 -5.29 -15.60 -2.55
C VAL A 262 -6.58 -14.82 -2.33
N ASP A 263 -7.41 -14.72 -3.37
CA ASP A 263 -8.74 -14.09 -3.29
C ASP A 263 -9.90 -15.08 -3.24
N LYS A 264 -10.95 -14.72 -2.49
CA LYS A 264 -12.18 -15.50 -2.43
C LYS A 264 -13.05 -15.24 -3.67
N VAL A 265 -13.12 -16.23 -4.56
CA VAL A 265 -13.96 -16.12 -5.78
C VAL A 265 -15.45 -16.41 -5.51
N ARG A 266 -15.77 -17.41 -4.68
CA ARG A 266 -17.15 -17.79 -4.30
C ARG A 266 -17.16 -18.83 -3.18
N GLU A 267 -18.24 -18.85 -2.40
CA GLU A 267 -18.57 -19.94 -1.48
C GLU A 267 -19.51 -20.96 -2.11
N ARG A 268 -19.33 -22.24 -1.78
CA ARG A 268 -20.23 -23.33 -2.18
C ARG A 268 -20.65 -24.13 -0.95
N THR A 269 -21.94 -24.41 -0.85
CA THR A 269 -22.50 -25.24 0.22
C THR A 269 -22.38 -26.73 -0.13
N GLU A 270 -21.74 -27.50 0.73
CA GLU A 270 -21.80 -28.96 0.65
C GLU A 270 -23.14 -29.48 1.18
N VAL A 271 -23.77 -30.40 0.44
CA VAL A 271 -25.06 -30.97 0.81
C VAL A 271 -25.04 -32.49 0.67
N SER A 272 -25.73 -33.18 1.58
CA SER A 272 -25.95 -34.62 1.51
C SER A 272 -27.43 -34.97 1.57
N LEU A 273 -27.82 -36.07 0.93
CA LEU A 273 -29.20 -36.53 0.95
C LEU A 273 -29.59 -36.99 2.36
N ASN A 274 -30.59 -36.35 2.95
CA ASN A 274 -31.25 -36.84 4.15
C ASN A 274 -32.21 -38.01 3.82
N ALA A 275 -32.82 -38.61 4.84
CA ALA A 275 -33.72 -39.76 4.66
C ALA A 275 -34.89 -39.47 3.70
N GLN A 276 -35.44 -38.25 3.75
CA GLN A 276 -36.52 -37.83 2.86
C GLN A 276 -36.03 -37.67 1.42
N GLY A 277 -34.87 -37.05 1.22
CA GLY A 277 -34.25 -36.88 -0.10
C GLY A 277 -33.90 -38.22 -0.74
N ARG A 278 -33.42 -39.20 0.04
CA ARG A 278 -33.20 -40.57 -0.45
C ARG A 278 -34.49 -41.22 -0.93
N ASN A 279 -35.59 -41.08 -0.19
CA ASN A 279 -36.88 -41.62 -0.59
C ASN A 279 -37.40 -40.97 -1.88
N MET A 280 -37.29 -39.64 -2.01
CA MET A 280 -37.68 -38.93 -3.22
C MET A 280 -36.84 -39.35 -4.44
N ALA A 281 -35.54 -39.56 -4.26
CA ALA A 281 -34.67 -40.07 -5.33
C ALA A 281 -35.05 -41.50 -5.74
N SER A 282 -35.35 -42.37 -4.77
CA SER A 282 -35.81 -43.74 -5.04
C SER A 282 -37.16 -43.77 -5.76
N GLU A 283 -38.11 -42.90 -5.40
CA GLU A 283 -39.39 -42.76 -6.09
C GLU A 283 -39.21 -42.27 -7.53
N ALA A 284 -38.32 -41.28 -7.74
CA ALA A 284 -38.01 -40.78 -9.07
C ALA A 284 -37.32 -41.82 -9.97
N MET A 285 -36.50 -42.71 -9.40
CA MET A 285 -35.85 -43.81 -10.14
C MET A 285 -36.74 -45.04 -10.33
N SER A 286 -37.77 -45.23 -9.51
CA SER A 286 -38.68 -46.39 -9.60
C SER A 286 -39.95 -46.11 -10.41
N GLY A 287 -40.14 -44.87 -10.89
CA GLY A 287 -41.25 -44.45 -11.72
C GLY A 287 -40.98 -44.63 -13.22
N GLU A 288 -40.74 -45.86 -13.67
CA GLU A 288 -40.90 -46.34 -15.05
C GLU A 288 -41.80 -47.57 -15.09
#